data_AF-A0A5B7C6D3-F1
#
_entry.id   AF-A0A5B7C6D3-F1
#
_cell.length_a   1.000
_cell.length_b   1.000
_cell.length_c   1.000
_cell.angle_alpha   90.00
_cell.angle_beta   90.00
_cell.angle_gamma   90.00
#
_symmetry.space_group_name_H-M   'P 1'
#
loop_
_entity.id
_entity.type
_entity.pdbx_description
1 polymer ?
#
loop_
_entity_poly.entity_id
_entity_poly.type
_entity_poly.pdbx_seq_one_letter_code
_entity_poly.pdbx_strand_id
1 'polypeptide(L)'
;VVEYRTFVFDQQIARLKLATMIILHEYPLSIVNYLGFREYFNSLQPMFKMVSRNTIKSDILKIYLREKEKTSKLLETLCSRFAITSDMWTANQTKKGFMAVTAHFIDDSWILQSRILRNNEL
;
A
#
# COMPACT_ATOMS: atom_id res chain seq x y z
N VAL A 1 5.29 8.62 39.70
CA VAL A 1 5.83 7.30 39.32
C VAL A 1 5.93 7.28 37.80
N VAL A 2 7.14 7.27 37.24
CA VAL A 2 7.33 7.21 35.79
C VAL A 2 7.07 5.77 35.37
N GLU A 3 6.01 5.55 34.61
CA GLU A 3 5.62 4.23 34.11
C GLU A 3 6.59 3.84 32.98
N TYR A 4 7.61 3.04 33.30
CA TYR A 4 8.49 2.47 32.28
C TYR A 4 7.69 1.42 31.50
N ARG A 5 7.09 1.82 30.38
CA ARG A 5 6.57 0.86 29.41
C ARG A 5 7.74 0.07 28.85
N THR A 6 7.90 -1.17 29.26
CA THR A 6 8.81 -2.12 28.62
C THR A 6 8.37 -2.29 27.17
N PHE A 7 9.24 -1.91 26.23
CA PHE A 7 9.01 -2.15 24.82
C PHE A 7 9.06 -3.65 24.55
N VAL A 8 7.97 -4.20 24.02
CA VAL A 8 7.90 -5.60 23.57
C VAL A 8 7.93 -5.60 22.05
N PHE A 9 8.92 -6.27 21.47
CA PHE A 9 9.05 -6.38 20.04
C PHE A 9 7.93 -7.26 19.45
N ASP A 10 7.25 -6.76 18.42
CA ASP A 10 6.28 -7.50 17.63
C ASP A 10 6.71 -7.54 16.15
N GLN A 11 7.08 -8.74 15.70
CA GLN A 11 7.48 -9.02 14.32
C GLN A 11 6.40 -8.65 13.29
N GLN A 12 5.12 -8.87 13.61
CA GLN A 12 4.01 -8.59 12.68
C GLN A 12 3.82 -7.10 12.50
N ILE A 13 3.92 -6.32 13.58
CA ILE A 13 3.85 -4.85 13.50
C ILE A 13 5.03 -4.31 12.68
N ALA A 14 6.26 -4.76 12.95
CA ALA A 14 7.43 -4.33 12.20
C ALA A 14 7.32 -4.68 10.70
N ARG A 15 6.84 -5.88 10.38
CA ARG A 15 6.60 -6.34 9.00
C ARG A 15 5.54 -5.51 8.29
N LEU A 16 4.45 -5.17 8.98
CA LEU A 16 3.42 -4.28 8.44
C LEU A 16 4.00 -2.88 8.14
N LYS A 17 4.79 -2.32 9.07
CA LYS A 17 5.46 -1.02 8.87
C LYS A 17 6.45 -1.04 7.71
N LEU A 18 7.20 -2.13 7.54
CA LEU A 18 8.07 -2.33 6.38
C LEU A 18 7.28 -2.33 5.07
N ALA A 19 6.17 -3.07 4.99
CA ALA A 19 5.31 -3.06 3.81
C ALA A 19 4.73 -1.67 3.53
N THR A 20 4.27 -0.94 4.56
CA THR A 20 3.79 0.45 4.43
C THR A 20 4.89 1.39 3.93
N MET A 21 6.12 1.26 4.45
CA MET A 21 7.27 2.05 3.99
C MET A 21 7.58 1.81 2.52
N ILE A 22 7.56 0.54 2.08
CA ILE A 22 7.78 0.17 0.68
C ILE A 22 6.71 0.78 -0.23
N ILE A 23 5.44 0.76 0.19
CA ILE A 23 4.34 1.41 -0.55
C ILE A 23 4.53 2.93 -0.60
N LEU A 24 4.77 3.56 0.56
CA LEU A 24 4.84 5.01 0.70
C LEU A 24 5.99 5.63 -0.11
N HIS A 25 7.11 4.94 -0.20
CA HIS A 25 8.31 5.42 -0.88
C HIS A 25 8.59 4.70 -2.21
N GLU A 26 7.64 3.90 -2.68
CA GLU A 26 7.72 3.17 -3.95
C GLU A 26 9.01 2.34 -4.09
N TYR A 27 9.51 1.80 -2.98
CA TYR A 27 10.75 1.04 -3.02
C TYR A 27 10.58 -0.26 -3.82
N PRO A 28 11.62 -0.70 -4.54
CA PRO A 28 11.56 -1.98 -5.22
C PRO A 28 11.40 -3.09 -4.19
N LEU A 29 10.54 -4.07 -4.48
CA LEU A 29 10.31 -5.20 -3.57
C LEU A 29 11.58 -6.02 -3.28
N SER A 30 12.63 -5.85 -4.10
CA SER A 30 13.96 -6.45 -3.89
C SER A 30 14.74 -5.83 -2.72
N ILE A 31 14.32 -4.68 -2.18
CA ILE A 31 15.01 -4.01 -1.06
C ILE A 31 15.24 -4.95 0.13
N VAL A 32 14.30 -5.84 0.43
CA VAL A 32 14.40 -6.82 1.52
C VAL A 32 15.47 -7.90 1.29
N ASN A 33 16.04 -7.99 0.09
CA ASN A 33 17.13 -8.89 -0.24
C ASN A 33 18.50 -8.20 -0.23
N TYR A 34 18.54 -6.87 -0.16
CA TYR A 34 19.81 -6.15 -0.21
C TYR A 34 20.58 -6.35 1.09
N LEU A 35 21.86 -6.74 0.97
CA LEU A 35 22.70 -7.08 2.12
C LEU A 35 22.80 -5.92 3.11
N GLY A 36 23.14 -4.71 2.64
CA GLY A 36 23.25 -3.54 3.50
C GLY A 36 21.93 -3.16 4.19
N PHE A 37 20.78 -3.38 3.54
CA PHE A 37 19.47 -3.16 4.16
C PHE A 37 19.20 -4.18 5.28
N ARG A 38 19.58 -5.44 5.09
CA ARG A 38 19.48 -6.49 6.12
C ARG A 38 20.40 -6.22 7.30
N GLU A 39 21.64 -5.84 7.04
CA GLU A 39 22.61 -5.49 8.10
C GLU A 39 22.15 -4.29 8.92
N TYR A 40 21.64 -3.24 8.25
CA TYR A 40 21.05 -2.08 8.91
C TYR A 40 19.84 -2.45 9.78
N PHE A 41 18.91 -3.27 9.29
CA PHE A 41 17.77 -3.70 10.12
C PHE A 41 18.19 -4.58 11.30
N ASN A 42 19.17 -5.46 11.08
CA ASN A 42 19.67 -6.34 12.13
C ASN A 42 20.39 -5.58 13.25
N SER A 43 21.05 -4.45 12.94
CA SER A 43 21.68 -3.61 13.97
C SER A 43 20.65 -2.85 14.82
N LEU A 44 19.51 -2.49 14.23
CA LEU A 44 18.41 -1.81 14.94
C LEU A 44 17.57 -2.77 15.79
N GLN A 45 17.27 -3.95 15.26
CA GLN A 45 16.44 -4.94 15.93
C GLN A 45 16.85 -6.36 15.51
N PRO A 46 17.78 -7.01 16.23
CA PRO A 46 18.29 -8.34 15.89
C PRO A 46 17.22 -9.45 15.90
N MET A 47 16.13 -9.26 16.64
CA MET A 47 15.03 -10.23 16.68
C MET A 47 14.14 -10.16 15.44
N PHE A 48 14.27 -9.12 14.61
CA PHE A 48 13.49 -8.99 13.39
C PHE A 48 13.98 -9.95 12.31
N LYS A 49 13.14 -10.93 11.98
CA LYS A 49 13.42 -11.87 10.90
C LYS A 49 13.04 -11.22 9.57
N MET A 50 14.04 -10.81 8.78
CA MET A 50 13.79 -10.26 7.45
C MET A 50 12.99 -11.26 6.60
N VAL A 51 11.95 -10.77 5.92
CA VAL A 51 11.08 -11.61 5.11
C VAL A 51 11.50 -11.62 3.64
N SER A 52 11.00 -12.59 2.88
CA SER A 52 11.26 -12.67 1.44
C SER A 52 10.48 -11.63 0.65
N ARG A 53 10.94 -11.35 -0.57
CA ARG A 53 10.20 -10.55 -1.56
C ARG A 53 8.75 -11.02 -1.76
N ASN A 54 8.52 -12.33 -1.82
CA ASN A 54 7.18 -12.91 -2.00
C ASN A 54 6.28 -12.65 -0.79
N THR A 55 6.88 -12.67 0.40
CA THR A 55 6.18 -12.40 1.66
C THR A 55 5.74 -10.94 1.72
N ILE A 56 6.63 -9.98 1.43
CA ILE A 56 6.26 -8.57 1.31
C ILE A 56 5.21 -8.33 0.24
N LYS A 57 5.34 -8.98 -0.93
CA LYS A 57 4.32 -8.88 -1.99
C LYS A 57 2.94 -9.30 -1.47
N SER A 58 2.87 -10.40 -0.71
CA SER A 58 1.63 -10.85 -0.09
C SER A 58 1.08 -9.85 0.93
N ASP A 59 1.93 -9.22 1.74
CA ASP A 59 1.50 -8.21 2.70
C ASP A 59 0.96 -6.95 2.03
N ILE A 60 1.65 -6.46 1.01
CA ILE A 60 1.19 -5.32 0.21
C ILE A 60 -0.17 -5.65 -0.43
N LEU A 61 -0.35 -6.87 -0.95
CA LEU A 61 -1.64 -7.29 -1.50
C LEU A 61 -2.74 -7.31 -0.43
N LYS A 62 -2.46 -7.75 0.80
CA LYS A 62 -3.43 -7.70 1.91
C LYS A 62 -3.80 -6.26 2.27
N ILE A 63 -2.83 -5.35 2.31
CA ILE A 63 -3.07 -3.92 2.53
C ILE A 63 -3.98 -3.38 1.41
N TYR A 64 -3.65 -3.66 0.15
CA TYR A 64 -4.47 -3.26 -1.00
C TYR A 64 -5.91 -3.78 -0.89
N LEU A 65 -6.12 -5.07 -0.60
CA LEU A 65 -7.46 -5.65 -0.47
C LEU A 65 -8.27 -4.99 0.64
N ARG A 66 -7.63 -4.67 1.77
CA ARG A 66 -8.27 -3.95 2.87
C ARG A 66 -8.66 -2.52 2.48
N GLU A 67 -7.77 -1.77 1.84
CA GLU A 67 -8.08 -0.40 1.40
C GLU A 67 -9.12 -0.38 0.28
N LYS A 68 -9.13 -1.40 -0.59
CA LYS A 68 -10.18 -1.61 -1.60
C LYS A 68 -11.54 -1.83 -0.94
N GLU A 69 -11.62 -2.71 0.06
CA GLU A 69 -12.87 -2.96 0.79
C GLU A 69 -13.38 -1.68 1.48
N LYS A 70 -12.50 -0.92 2.14
CA LYS A 70 -12.85 0.38 2.73
C LYS A 70 -13.38 1.37 1.69
N THR A 71 -12.74 1.42 0.52
CA THR A 71 -13.16 2.31 -0.57
C THR A 71 -14.53 1.89 -1.11
N SER A 72 -14.80 0.58 -1.26
CA SER A 72 -16.13 0.08 -1.65
C SER A 72 -17.21 0.53 -0.67
N LYS A 73 -16.99 0.27 0.63
CA LYS A 73 -17.94 0.67 1.68
C LYS A 73 -18.18 2.18 1.70
N LEU A 74 -17.11 2.97 1.55
CA LEU A 74 -17.23 4.42 1.43
C LEU A 74 -18.16 4.80 0.29
N LEU A 75 -17.93 4.27 -0.91
CA LEU A 75 -18.73 4.57 -2.10
C LEU A 75 -20.19 4.10 -1.97
N GLU A 76 -20.43 2.96 -1.31
CA GLU A 76 -21.79 2.46 -1.03
C GLU A 76 -22.57 3.39 -0.08
N THR A 77 -21.87 4.04 0.85
CA THR A 77 -22.47 4.97 1.82
C THR A 77 -22.57 6.42 1.32
N LEU A 78 -21.97 6.74 0.17
CA LEU A 78 -22.00 8.10 -0.35
C LEU A 78 -23.44 8.49 -0.72
N CYS A 79 -23.91 9.58 -0.12
CA CYS A 79 -25.17 10.21 -0.49
C CYS A 79 -25.01 11.15 -1.70
N SER A 80 -23.78 11.46 -2.11
CA SER A 80 -23.46 12.35 -3.22
C SER A 80 -23.33 11.59 -4.55
N ARG A 81 -23.47 12.32 -5.66
CA ARG A 81 -23.15 11.79 -6.99
C ARG A 81 -21.64 11.73 -7.16
N PHE A 82 -21.15 10.71 -7.85
CA PHE A 82 -19.76 10.58 -8.24
C PHE A 82 -19.63 10.43 -9.76
N ALA A 83 -18.52 10.93 -10.31
CA ALA A 83 -18.16 10.77 -11.71
C ALA A 83 -17.11 9.66 -11.83
N ILE A 84 -17.23 8.84 -12.86
CA ILE A 84 -16.23 7.82 -13.19
C ILE A 84 -15.48 8.29 -14.44
N THR A 85 -14.16 8.29 -14.37
CA THR A 85 -13.29 8.51 -15.52
C THR A 85 -12.50 7.23 -15.81
N SER A 86 -12.23 7.00 -17.09
CA SER A 86 -11.36 5.93 -17.55
C SER A 86 -10.25 6.57 -18.36
N ASP A 87 -9.01 6.37 -17.94
CA ASP A 87 -7.83 6.76 -18.68
C ASP A 87 -7.16 5.51 -19.26
N MET A 88 -6.79 5.57 -20.53
CA MET A 88 -6.20 4.45 -21.25
C MET A 88 -4.89 4.88 -21.90
N TRP A 89 -3.84 4.10 -21.72
CA TRP A 89 -2.55 4.36 -22.34
C TRP A 89 -1.88 3.06 -22.77
N THR A 90 -0.93 3.18 -23.70
CA THR A 90 -0.10 2.05 -24.15
C THR A 90 1.32 2.26 -23.64
N ALA A 91 1.89 1.25 -22.98
CA ALA A 91 3.28 1.31 -22.56
C ALA A 91 4.20 1.02 -23.75
N ASN A 92 4.99 2.01 -24.16
CA ASN A 92 5.87 1.93 -25.33
C ASN A 92 6.86 0.76 -25.27
N GLN A 93 7.37 0.43 -24.08
CA GLN A 93 8.40 -0.60 -23.91
C GLN A 93 7.84 -2.03 -23.97
N THR A 94 6.61 -2.24 -23.50
CA THR A 94 6.01 -3.58 -23.40
C THR A 94 4.94 -3.83 -24.45
N LYS A 95 4.53 -2.79 -25.20
CA LYS A 95 3.40 -2.79 -26.15
C LYS A 95 2.08 -3.27 -25.52
N LYS A 96 1.95 -3.11 -24.20
CA LYS A 96 0.76 -3.48 -23.44
C LYS A 96 -0.15 -2.28 -23.26
N GLY A 97 -1.45 -2.50 -23.44
CA GLY A 97 -2.46 -1.50 -23.10
C GLY A 97 -2.70 -1.49 -21.59
N PHE A 98 -3.03 -0.34 -21.05
CA PHE A 98 -3.40 -0.15 -19.66
C PHE A 98 -4.65 0.71 -19.58
N MET A 99 -5.44 0.47 -18.53
CA MET A 99 -6.61 1.28 -18.22
C MET A 99 -6.67 1.51 -16.71
N ALA A 100 -6.75 2.78 -16.33
CA ALA A 100 -7.10 3.20 -14.97
C ALA A 100 -8.54 3.71 -14.93
N VAL A 101 -9.33 3.16 -14.01
CA VAL A 101 -10.68 3.65 -13.71
C VAL A 101 -10.64 4.38 -12.39
N THR A 102 -11.06 5.65 -12.39
CA THR A 102 -11.03 6.53 -11.21
C THR A 102 -12.44 7.05 -10.91
N ALA A 103 -12.84 7.01 -9.64
CA ALA A 103 -14.04 7.69 -9.15
C ALA A 103 -13.68 9.04 -8.54
N HIS A 104 -14.42 10.07 -8.91
CA HIS A 104 -14.31 11.43 -8.38
C HIS A 104 -15.61 11.82 -7.69
N PHE A 105 -15.52 12.31 -6.46
CA PHE A 105 -16.70 12.71 -5.66
C PHE A 105 -16.34 13.81 -4.67
N ILE A 106 -17.37 14.52 -4.19
CA ILE A 106 -17.24 15.48 -3.09
C ILE A 106 -17.66 14.77 -1.80
N ASP A 107 -16.81 14.82 -0.78
CA ASP A 107 -17.09 14.25 0.54
C ASP A 107 -17.90 15.21 1.44
N ASP A 108 -18.26 14.75 2.64
CA ASP A 108 -19.05 15.52 3.60
C ASP A 108 -18.33 16.79 4.12
N SER A 109 -17.01 16.86 3.94
CA SER A 109 -16.20 18.06 4.26
C SER A 109 -16.10 19.01 3.07
N TRP A 110 -16.86 18.76 1.99
CA TRP A 110 -16.86 19.54 0.75
C TRP A 110 -15.51 19.50 0.00
N ILE A 111 -14.73 18.43 0.19
CA ILE A 111 -13.43 18.25 -0.46
C ILE A 111 -13.59 17.28 -1.63
N LEU A 112 -12.98 17.63 -2.77
CA LEU A 112 -12.90 16.75 -3.93
C LEU A 112 -11.97 15.58 -3.64
N GLN A 113 -12.50 14.36 -3.71
CA GLN A 113 -11.78 13.11 -3.55
C GLN A 113 -11.64 12.41 -4.90
N SER A 114 -10.49 11.76 -5.13
CA SER A 114 -10.23 10.91 -6.30
C SER A 114 -9.71 9.54 -5.84
N ARG A 115 -10.39 8.46 -6.26
CA ARG A 115 -10.07 7.09 -5.86
C ARG A 115 -9.93 6.19 -7.09
N ILE A 116 -8.75 5.60 -7.28
CA ILE A 116 -8.55 4.59 -8.33
C ILE A 116 -9.29 3.32 -7.92
N LEU A 117 -10.26 2.91 -8.73
CA LEU A 117 -11.05 1.69 -8.51
C LEU A 117 -10.35 0.46 -9.09
N ARG A 118 -9.70 0.65 -10.24
CA ARG A 118 -9.07 -0.43 -10.99
C ARG A 118 -7.93 0.11 -11.84
N ASN A 119 -6.82 -0.62 -11.87
CA ASN A 119 -5.73 -0.43 -12.81
C ASN A 119 -5.40 -1.80 -13.39
N ASN A 120 -5.69 -2.05 -14.67
CA ASN A 120 -5.33 -3.31 -15.32
C ASN A 120 -4.46 -3.08 -16.54
N GLU A 121 -3.66 -4.09 -16.80
CA GLU A 121 -3.19 -4.41 -18.14
C GLU A 121 -4.38 -4.93 -18.97
N LEU A 122 -4.50 -4.46 -20.21
CA LEU A 122 -5.48 -4.89 -21.22
C LEU A 122 -4.90 -5.96 -22.13
#